data_AF-A0A7W1LZ96-F1
#
_entry.id   AF-A0A7W1LZ96-F1
#
_cell.length_a   1.000
_cell.length_b   1.000
_cell.length_c   1.000
_cell.angle_alpha   90.00
_cell.angle_beta   90.00
_cell.angle_gamma   90.00
#
_symmetry.space_group_name_H-M   'P 1'
#
loop_
_entity.id
_entity.type
_entity.pdbx_description
1 polymer ?
#
loop_
_entity_poly.entity_id
_entity_poly.type
_entity_poly.pdbx_seq_one_letter_code
_entity_poly.pdbx_strand_id
1 'polypeptide(L)'
;MQSARAALLQICEVRRRMRDDELCDALARAAARLSEMERDFARAARPSAEKLEEALTTLERMLDDALGANIPQAELAAARSETEAQLEPYRNRMEQPTYEQTFGNLLLKRLRDQYGVPRLSLFYL
;
A
#
# COMPACT_ATOMS: atom_id res chain seq x y z
N MET A 1 -13.83 -2.15 3.31
CA MET A 1 -13.25 -0.88 3.86
C MET A 1 -12.99 -0.89 5.38
N GLN A 2 -13.97 -1.23 6.23
CA GLN A 2 -13.79 -1.27 7.70
C GLN A 2 -12.60 -2.13 8.18
N SER A 3 -12.36 -3.27 7.52
CA SER A 3 -11.22 -4.17 7.81
C SER A 3 -9.86 -3.50 7.53
N ALA A 4 -9.71 -2.86 6.35
CA ALA A 4 -8.48 -2.16 6.00
C ALA A 4 -8.19 -0.99 6.95
N ARG A 5 -9.22 -0.23 7.35
CA ARG A 5 -9.06 0.84 8.35
C ARG A 5 -8.56 0.31 9.69
N ALA A 6 -9.13 -0.79 10.18
CA ALA A 6 -8.72 -1.42 11.43
C ALA A 6 -7.25 -1.90 11.36
N ALA A 7 -6.86 -2.52 10.24
CA ALA A 7 -5.49 -2.94 10.01
C ALA A 7 -4.51 -1.76 10.05
N LEU A 8 -4.80 -0.66 9.35
CA LEU A 8 -3.94 0.53 9.34
C LEU A 8 -3.75 1.13 10.75
N LEU A 9 -4.83 1.20 11.55
CA LEU A 9 -4.76 1.69 12.93
C LEU A 9 -3.95 0.75 13.82
N GLN A 10 -4.12 -0.55 13.69
CA GLN A 10 -3.36 -1.54 14.45
C GLN A 10 -1.87 -1.45 14.14
N ILE A 11 -1.50 -1.32 12.86
CA ILE A 11 -0.09 -1.16 12.45
C ILE A 11 0.47 0.13 13.00
N CYS A 12 -0.27 1.25 12.89
CA CYS A 12 0.14 2.54 13.45
C CYS A 12 0.37 2.45 14.97
N GLU A 13 -0.53 1.79 15.71
CA GLU A 13 -0.40 1.65 17.16
C GLU A 13 0.83 0.81 17.55
N VAL A 14 1.03 -0.34 16.90
CA VAL A 14 2.20 -1.20 17.15
C VAL A 14 3.48 -0.45 16.81
N ARG A 15 3.50 0.24 15.67
CA ARG A 15 4.68 0.96 15.20
C ARG A 15 5.00 2.14 16.10
N ARG A 16 4.03 2.95 16.51
CA ARG A 16 4.22 4.08 17.45
C ARG A 16 4.86 3.66 18.77
N ARG A 17 4.62 2.44 19.24
CA ARG A 17 5.29 1.89 20.45
C ARG A 17 6.78 1.61 20.25
N MET A 18 7.20 1.34 19.01
CA MET A 18 8.60 1.08 18.66
C MET A 18 9.30 2.35 18.14
N ARG A 19 8.61 3.13 17.31
CA ARG A 19 9.09 4.31 16.59
C ARG A 19 7.92 5.15 16.10
N ASP A 20 7.86 6.42 16.50
CA ASP A 20 6.90 7.40 15.98
C ASP A 20 7.55 8.08 14.76
N ASP A 21 7.19 7.61 13.56
CA ASP A 21 7.75 8.05 12.28
C ASP A 21 6.68 8.48 11.26
N GLU A 22 7.12 9.04 10.14
CA GLU A 22 6.23 9.55 9.08
C GLU A 22 5.29 8.46 8.53
N LEU A 23 5.69 7.19 8.57
CA LEU A 23 4.80 6.09 8.20
C LEU A 23 3.63 5.95 9.19
N CYS A 24 3.84 6.14 10.49
CA CYS A 24 2.75 6.14 11.47
C CYS A 24 1.72 7.24 11.15
N ASP A 25 2.19 8.45 10.81
CA ASP A 25 1.33 9.56 10.43
C ASP A 25 0.58 9.29 9.12
N ALA A 26 1.26 8.72 8.13
CA ALA A 26 0.64 8.32 6.86
C ALA A 26 -0.45 7.26 7.07
N LEU A 27 -0.21 6.25 7.91
CA LEU A 27 -1.17 5.20 8.26
C LEU A 27 -2.39 5.79 8.98
N ALA A 28 -2.18 6.67 9.97
CA ALA A 28 -3.26 7.32 10.70
C ALA A 28 -4.10 8.23 9.79
N ARG A 29 -3.43 9.01 8.92
CA ARG A 29 -4.08 9.86 7.92
C ARG A 29 -4.89 9.03 6.93
N ALA A 30 -4.37 7.90 6.47
CA ALA A 30 -5.10 7.01 5.57
C ALA A 30 -6.32 6.40 6.25
N ALA A 31 -6.20 5.94 7.50
CA ALA A 31 -7.34 5.43 8.26
C ALA A 31 -8.45 6.48 8.45
N ALA A 32 -8.07 7.73 8.75
CA ALA A 32 -9.02 8.84 8.86
C ALA A 32 -9.71 9.13 7.53
N ARG A 33 -8.94 9.19 6.43
CA ARG A 33 -9.47 9.47 5.10
C ARG A 33 -10.40 8.35 4.61
N LEU A 34 -10.09 7.09 4.87
CA LEU A 34 -10.99 5.96 4.57
C LEU A 34 -12.34 6.12 5.29
N SER A 35 -12.33 6.52 6.57
CA SER A 35 -13.57 6.74 7.32
C SER A 35 -14.40 7.91 6.78
N GLU A 36 -13.76 8.95 6.26
CA GLU A 36 -14.45 10.05 5.57
C GLU A 36 -15.06 9.58 4.25
N MET A 37 -14.28 8.87 3.42
CA MET A 37 -14.75 8.34 2.14
C MET A 37 -15.95 7.39 2.32
N GLU A 38 -15.92 6.52 3.33
CA GLU A 38 -17.06 5.66 3.69
C GLU A 38 -18.32 6.49 4.01
N ARG A 39 -18.18 7.56 4.79
CA ARG A 39 -19.28 8.45 5.18
C ARG A 39 -19.79 9.27 4.00
N ASP A 40 -18.90 9.80 3.18
CA ASP A 40 -19.25 10.60 2.00
C ASP A 40 -19.97 9.74 0.97
N PHE A 41 -19.49 8.52 0.72
CA PHE A 41 -20.12 7.57 -0.18
C PHE A 41 -21.52 7.16 0.31
N ALA A 42 -21.69 6.91 1.61
CA ALA A 42 -22.98 6.56 2.20
C ALA A 42 -24.01 7.71 2.18
N ARG A 43 -23.56 8.97 2.19
CA ARG A 43 -24.41 10.17 2.18
C ARG A 43 -24.69 10.72 0.78
N ALA A 44 -23.91 10.32 -0.21
CA ALA A 44 -24.04 10.82 -1.57
C ALA A 44 -25.41 10.45 -2.17
N ALA A 45 -26.11 11.43 -2.71
CA ALA A 45 -27.37 11.18 -3.43
C ALA A 45 -27.16 10.31 -4.69
N ARG A 46 -25.96 10.33 -5.25
CA ARG A 46 -25.49 9.49 -6.37
C ARG A 46 -24.04 9.08 -6.13
N PRO A 47 -23.78 7.99 -5.39
CA PRO A 47 -22.43 7.53 -5.15
C PRO A 47 -21.76 7.05 -6.45
N SER A 48 -20.47 7.35 -6.62
CA SER A 48 -19.68 6.93 -7.78
C SER A 48 -18.56 6.00 -7.30
N ALA A 49 -18.63 4.73 -7.72
CA ALA A 49 -17.61 3.74 -7.41
C ALA A 49 -16.28 4.06 -8.09
N GLU A 50 -16.30 4.63 -9.30
CA GLU A 50 -15.12 5.09 -10.02
C GLU A 50 -14.36 6.15 -9.24
N LYS A 51 -15.04 7.21 -8.79
CA LYS A 51 -14.41 8.26 -7.95
C LYS A 51 -13.89 7.72 -6.63
N LEU A 52 -14.57 6.74 -6.04
CA LEU A 52 -14.09 6.07 -4.84
C LEU A 52 -12.81 5.27 -5.12
N GLU A 53 -12.76 4.53 -6.23
CA GLU A 53 -11.58 3.77 -6.63
C GLU A 53 -10.37 4.67 -6.93
N GLU A 54 -10.58 5.79 -7.63
CA GLU A 54 -9.54 6.79 -7.88
C GLU A 54 -8.97 7.34 -6.55
N ALA A 55 -9.85 7.64 -5.61
CA ALA A 55 -9.47 8.15 -4.30
C ALA A 55 -8.72 7.09 -3.47
N LEU A 56 -9.16 5.82 -3.51
CA LEU A 56 -8.47 4.70 -2.86
C LEU A 56 -7.09 4.46 -3.47
N THR A 57 -6.98 4.49 -4.80
CA THR A 57 -5.70 4.34 -5.52
C THR A 57 -4.72 5.46 -5.16
N THR A 58 -5.21 6.69 -5.04
CA THR A 58 -4.40 7.84 -4.61
C THR A 58 -3.91 7.65 -3.17
N LEU A 59 -4.76 7.12 -2.31
CA LEU A 59 -4.41 6.85 -0.92
C LEU A 59 -3.42 5.67 -0.77
N GLU A 60 -3.56 4.62 -1.59
CA GLU A 60 -2.61 3.51 -1.68
C GLU A 60 -1.22 4.03 -2.05
N ARG A 61 -1.13 4.88 -3.07
CA ARG A 61 0.15 5.45 -3.52
C ARG A 61 0.83 6.28 -2.43
N MET A 62 0.08 7.11 -1.71
CA MET A 62 0.60 7.87 -0.57
C MET A 62 1.19 6.96 0.51
N LEU A 63 0.54 5.82 0.79
CA LEU A 63 1.04 4.83 1.74
C LEU A 63 2.29 4.11 1.22
N ASP A 64 2.33 3.76 -0.07
CA ASP A 64 3.51 3.15 -0.69
C ASP A 64 4.74 4.05 -0.62
N ASP A 65 4.56 5.35 -0.90
CA ASP A 65 5.63 6.34 -0.84
C ASP A 65 6.17 6.48 0.60
N ALA A 66 5.25 6.60 1.58
CA ALA A 66 5.61 6.68 2.99
C ALA A 66 6.30 5.39 3.49
N LEU A 67 5.85 4.23 3.01
CA LEU A 67 6.44 2.93 3.32
C LEU A 67 7.86 2.86 2.77
N GLY A 68 8.05 3.16 1.47
CA GLY A 68 9.36 3.18 0.82
C GLY A 68 10.37 4.13 1.45
N ALA A 69 9.92 5.28 1.96
CA ALA A 69 10.77 6.26 2.64
C ALA A 69 11.21 5.82 4.05
N ASN A 70 10.45 4.94 4.72
CA ASN A 70 10.65 4.59 6.13
C ASN A 70 11.13 3.14 6.37
N ILE A 71 11.31 2.34 5.31
CA ILE A 71 11.87 0.99 5.40
C ILE A 71 13.41 1.05 5.56
N PRO A 72 14.01 0.24 6.45
CA PRO A 72 15.46 0.09 6.53
C PRO A 72 16.06 -0.38 5.21
N GLN A 73 17.16 0.25 4.78
CA GLN A 73 17.82 -0.09 3.51
C GLN A 73 18.18 -1.58 3.37
N ALA A 74 18.53 -2.24 4.48
CA ALA A 74 18.82 -3.67 4.50
C ALA A 74 17.59 -4.53 4.13
N GLU A 75 16.41 -4.17 4.65
CA GLU A 75 15.16 -4.87 4.33
C GLU A 75 14.71 -4.59 2.89
N LEU A 76 14.87 -3.34 2.43
CA LEU A 76 14.60 -2.99 1.04
C LEU A 76 15.50 -3.77 0.07
N ALA A 77 16.79 -3.92 0.40
CA ALA A 77 17.74 -4.69 -0.40
C ALA A 77 17.39 -6.18 -0.42
N ALA A 78 17.00 -6.76 0.72
CA ALA A 78 16.53 -8.14 0.80
C ALA A 78 15.28 -8.36 -0.06
N ALA A 79 14.26 -7.51 0.08
CA ALA A 79 13.03 -7.58 -0.70
C ALA A 79 13.30 -7.43 -2.21
N ARG A 80 14.24 -6.58 -2.61
CA ARG A 80 14.67 -6.44 -4.01
C ARG A 80 15.35 -7.71 -4.52
N SER A 81 16.29 -8.27 -3.78
CA SER A 81 17.02 -9.48 -4.16
C SER A 81 16.06 -10.67 -4.34
N GLU A 82 15.11 -10.84 -3.41
CA GLU A 82 14.07 -11.85 -3.53
C GLU A 82 13.16 -11.62 -4.74
N THR A 83 12.94 -10.36 -5.15
CA THR A 83 12.10 -9.99 -6.30
C THR A 83 12.79 -10.25 -7.61
N GLU A 84 14.09 -9.99 -7.66
CA GLU A 84 14.91 -10.36 -8.79
C GLU A 84 14.98 -11.89 -8.94
N ALA A 85 15.23 -12.64 -7.87
CA ALA A 85 15.27 -14.10 -7.90
C ALA A 85 13.94 -14.72 -8.36
N GLN A 86 12.80 -14.13 -7.98
CA GLN A 86 11.49 -14.59 -8.45
C GLN A 86 11.27 -14.31 -9.95
N LEU A 87 11.77 -13.18 -10.45
CA LEU A 87 11.57 -12.76 -11.84
C LEU A 87 12.66 -13.22 -12.81
N GLU A 88 13.80 -13.69 -12.32
CA GLU A 88 14.91 -14.20 -13.11
C GLU A 88 14.46 -15.20 -14.20
N PRO A 89 13.60 -16.21 -13.93
CA PRO A 89 13.16 -17.17 -14.95
C PRO A 89 12.34 -16.55 -16.09
N TYR A 90 11.79 -15.36 -15.87
CA TYR A 90 10.91 -14.66 -16.80
C TYR A 90 11.60 -13.48 -17.51
N ARG A 91 12.83 -13.11 -17.10
CA ARG A 91 13.56 -11.96 -17.62
C ARG A 91 13.67 -11.95 -19.14
N ASN A 92 14.01 -13.10 -19.74
CA ASN A 92 14.17 -13.24 -21.19
C ASN A 92 12.83 -13.39 -21.94
N ARG A 93 11.70 -13.48 -21.22
CA ARG A 93 10.35 -13.66 -21.79
C ARG A 93 9.53 -12.37 -21.74
N MET A 94 10.05 -11.31 -21.16
CA MET A 94 9.38 -10.02 -20.99
C MET A 94 10.18 -8.92 -21.69
N GLU A 95 9.46 -7.99 -22.32
CA GLU A 95 10.06 -6.73 -22.72
C GLU A 95 10.51 -5.95 -21.47
N GLN A 96 11.61 -5.20 -21.60
CA GLN A 96 12.16 -4.41 -20.50
C GLN A 96 11.13 -3.57 -19.72
N PRO A 97 10.24 -2.77 -20.35
CA PRO A 97 9.24 -1.99 -19.62
C PRO A 97 8.27 -2.87 -18.82
N THR A 98 7.87 -4.01 -19.39
CA THR A 98 6.99 -5.00 -18.73
C THR A 98 7.68 -5.64 -17.53
N TYR A 99 8.96 -5.95 -17.66
CA TYR A 99 9.77 -6.48 -16.56
C TYR A 99 9.88 -5.48 -15.42
N GLU A 100 10.24 -4.22 -15.70
CA GLU A 100 10.39 -3.16 -14.71
C GLU A 100 9.08 -2.89 -13.96
N GLN A 101 7.96 -2.83 -14.68
CA GLN A 101 6.64 -2.68 -14.09
C GLN A 101 6.28 -3.88 -13.21
N THR A 102 6.53 -5.11 -13.67
CA THR A 102 6.25 -6.33 -12.90
C THR A 102 7.10 -6.40 -11.64
N PHE A 103 8.39 -6.06 -11.75
CA PHE A 103 9.31 -5.97 -10.62
C PHE A 103 8.82 -4.97 -9.59
N GLY A 104 8.45 -3.76 -10.01
CA GLY A 104 7.93 -2.73 -9.11
C GLY A 104 6.67 -3.18 -8.37
N ASN A 105 5.72 -3.79 -9.09
CA ASN A 105 4.48 -4.31 -8.52
C ASN A 105 4.73 -5.42 -7.50
N LEU A 106 5.63 -6.37 -7.81
CA LEU A 106 5.97 -7.46 -6.90
C LEU A 106 6.73 -6.97 -5.66
N LEU A 107 7.66 -6.03 -5.84
CA LEU A 107 8.39 -5.42 -4.74
C LEU A 107 7.44 -4.71 -3.78
N LEU A 108 6.56 -3.84 -4.31
CA LEU A 108 5.56 -3.14 -3.50
C LEU A 108 4.65 -4.11 -2.76
N LYS A 109 4.14 -5.14 -3.44
CA LYS A 109 3.32 -6.18 -2.80
C LYS A 109 4.05 -6.81 -1.61
N ARG A 110 5.32 -7.19 -1.77
CA ARG A 110 6.09 -7.82 -0.70
C ARG A 110 6.34 -6.90 0.48
N LEU A 111 6.69 -5.65 0.21
CA LEU A 111 6.87 -4.66 1.26
C LEU A 111 5.57 -4.45 2.04
N ARG A 112 4.43 -4.38 1.36
CA ARG A 112 3.13 -4.31 2.01
C ARG A 112 2.85 -5.55 2.87
N ASP A 113 3.06 -6.75 2.33
CA ASP A 113 2.83 -8.00 3.05
C ASP A 113 3.72 -8.10 4.31
N GLN A 114 4.99 -7.71 4.21
CA GLN A 114 5.95 -7.70 5.32
C GLN A 114 5.54 -6.74 6.45
N TYR A 115 4.97 -5.59 6.09
CA TYR A 115 4.56 -4.55 7.05
C TYR A 115 3.06 -4.61 7.39
N GLY A 116 2.33 -5.60 6.86
CA GLY A 116 0.90 -5.79 7.05
C GLY A 116 0.01 -4.72 6.39
N VAL A 117 0.55 -3.86 5.54
CA VAL A 117 -0.20 -2.74 4.93
C VAL A 117 -1.18 -3.29 3.89
N PRO A 118 -2.51 -3.11 4.06
CA PRO A 118 -3.49 -3.64 3.14
C PRO A 118 -3.49 -2.88 1.81
N ARG A 119 -3.91 -3.56 0.73
CA ARG A 119 -4.25 -2.89 -0.53
C ARG A 119 -5.49 -2.02 -0.36
N LEU A 120 -5.47 -0.82 -0.94
CA LEU A 120 -6.61 0.09 -0.95
C LEU A 120 -7.16 0.17 -2.37
N SER A 121 -8.10 -0.71 -2.66
CA SER A 121 -8.84 -0.77 -3.92
C SER A 121 -10.13 -1.55 -3.69
N LEU A 122 -11.22 -1.15 -4.35
CA LEU A 122 -12.52 -1.81 -4.28
C LEU A 122 -12.46 -3.29 -4.66
N PHE A 123 -11.48 -3.71 -5.45
CA PHE A 123 -11.28 -5.12 -5.81
C PHE A 123 -10.76 -5.99 -4.65
N TYR A 124 -10.19 -5.37 -3.61
CA TYR A 124 -9.51 -6.06 -2.49
C TYR A 124 -10.14 -5.75 -1.11
N LEU A 125 -11.20 -4.95 -1.05
CA LEU A 125 -11.78 -4.36 0.17
C LEU A 125 -13.15 -4.90 0.56
#